data_AF-W0AJ76-F1
#
_entry.id   AF-W0AJ76-F1
#
_cell.length_a   1.000
_cell.length_b   1.000
_cell.length_c   1.000
_cell.angle_alpha   90.00
_cell.angle_beta   90.00
_cell.angle_gamma   90.00
#
_symmetry.space_group_name_H-M   'P 1'
#
loop_
_entity.id
_entity.type
_entity.pdbx_description
1 polymer ?
#
loop_
_entity_poly.entity_id
_entity_poly.type
_entity_poly.pdbx_seq_one_letter_code
_entity_poly.pdbx_strand_id
1 'polypeptide(L)' 'MPMMLTSFRPFATRREADALLAAHGVDAIAIVHEAMVAAVRAGDRRAADRLDRILQHVETAVDTAPVRHATG' A
#
# COMPACT_ATOMS: atom_id res chain seq x y z
N MET A 1 25.21 -5.63 23.18
CA MET A 1 25.08 -6.77 22.25
C MET A 1 23.84 -6.56 21.39
N PRO A 2 23.90 -6.81 20.07
CA PRO A 2 22.90 -6.31 19.12
C PRO A 2 21.64 -7.18 19.15
N MET A 3 20.47 -6.59 19.37
CA MET A 3 19.21 -7.26 19.04
C MET A 3 18.89 -6.97 17.57
N MET A 4 19.21 -7.91 16.70
CA MET A 4 18.68 -7.97 15.35
C MET A 4 17.21 -8.37 15.40
N LEU A 5 16.30 -7.39 15.30
CA LEU A 5 14.89 -7.64 15.01
C LEU A 5 14.70 -7.66 13.48
N THR A 6 15.14 -8.76 12.87
CA THR A 6 14.87 -9.08 11.47
C THR A 6 13.44 -9.59 11.32
N SER A 7 12.47 -8.69 11.24
CA SER A 7 11.17 -9.04 10.64
C SER A 7 10.45 -7.82 10.07
N PHE A 8 11.18 -6.98 9.34
CA PHE A 8 10.53 -6.11 8.36
C PHE A 8 10.47 -6.91 7.05
N ARG A 9 9.26 -7.28 6.62
CA ARG A 9 9.01 -7.74 5.24
C ARG A 9 8.49 -6.55 4.40
N PRO A 10 9.29 -5.50 4.13
CA PRO A 10 8.86 -4.43 3.24
C PRO A 10 8.62 -4.96 1.82
N PHE A 11 9.26 -6.08 1.47
CA PHE A 11 9.07 -6.76 0.19
C PHE A 11 7.67 -7.37 0.02
N ALA A 12 7.00 -7.78 1.12
CA ALA A 12 5.65 -8.32 1.02
C ALA A 12 4.62 -7.20 0.75
N THR A 13 4.70 -6.10 1.49
CA THR A 13 3.80 -4.94 1.31
C THR A 13 4.01 -4.26 -0.03
N ARG A 14 5.26 -4.15 -0.51
CA ARG A 14 5.55 -3.61 -1.84
C ARG A 14 5.03 -4.52 -2.96
N ARG A 15 5.26 -5.83 -2.88
CA ARG A 15 4.76 -6.78 -3.89
C ARG A 15 3.23 -6.83 -3.92
N GLU A 16 2.57 -6.68 -2.77
CA GLU A 16 1.12 -6.56 -2.66
C GLU A 16 0.60 -5.26 -3.28
N ALA A 17 1.27 -4.14 -3.01
CA ALA A 17 0.96 -2.86 -3.65
C ALA A 17 1.13 -2.93 -5.18
N ASP A 18 2.26 -3.47 -5.66
CA ASP A 18 2.52 -3.65 -7.10
C ASP A 18 1.48 -4.57 -7.76
N ALA A 19 1.05 -5.63 -7.07
CA ALA A 19 0.01 -6.53 -7.57
C ALA A 19 -1.37 -5.84 -7.63
N LEU A 20 -1.71 -5.02 -6.62
CA LEU A 20 -2.94 -4.24 -6.61
C LEU A 20 -2.94 -3.19 -7.72
N LEU A 21 -1.81 -2.50 -7.93
CA LEU A 21 -1.64 -1.56 -9.05
C LEU A 21 -1.71 -2.24 -10.40
N ALA A 22 -1.13 -3.43 -10.55
CA ALA A 22 -1.20 -4.18 -11.80
C ALA A 22 -2.63 -4.66 -12.11
N ALA A 23 -3.42 -4.98 -11.07
CA ALA A 23 -4.79 -5.47 -11.23
C ALA A 23 -5.83 -4.35 -11.37
N HIS A 24 -5.64 -3.22 -10.67
CA HIS A 24 -6.65 -2.18 -10.51
C HIS A 24 -6.17 -0.77 -10.87
N GLY A 25 -4.87 -0.57 -11.16
CA GLY A 25 -4.33 0.75 -11.45
C GLY A 25 -4.55 1.72 -10.29
N VAL A 26 -5.00 2.94 -10.60
CA VAL A 26 -5.26 4.00 -9.62
C VAL A 26 -6.38 3.62 -8.62
N ASP A 27 -7.32 2.74 -9.02
CA ASP A 27 -8.40 2.29 -8.14
C ASP A 27 -7.90 1.44 -6.96
N ALA A 28 -6.65 0.97 -7.00
CA ALA A 28 -6.00 0.30 -5.89
C ALA A 28 -6.01 1.14 -4.59
N ILE A 29 -5.93 2.47 -4.70
CA ILE A 29 -6.00 3.39 -3.55
C ILE A 29 -7.35 3.26 -2.84
N ALA A 30 -8.45 3.30 -3.59
CA ALA A 30 -9.79 3.20 -3.03
C ALA A 30 -10.02 1.82 -2.36
N ILE A 31 -9.57 0.74 -3.00
CA ILE A 31 -9.69 -0.63 -2.49
C ILE A 31 -8.95 -0.78 -1.16
N VAL A 32 -7.71 -0.29 -1.06
CA VAL A 32 -6.92 -0.36 0.18
C VAL A 32 -7.54 0.49 1.28
N HIS A 33 -8.05 1.67 0.92
CA HIS A 33 -8.73 2.56 1.87
C HIS A 33 -10.02 1.95 2.43
N GLU A 34 -10.86 1.33 1.60
CA GLU A 34 -12.05 0.61 2.05
C GLU A 34 -11.71 -0.55 2.99
N ALA A 35 -10.68 -1.34 2.64
CA ALA A 35 -10.18 -2.42 3.48
C ALA A 35 -9.66 -1.91 4.84
N MET A 36 -9.00 -0.74 4.84
CA MET A 36 -8.50 -0.11 6.07
C MET A 36 -9.64 0.33 6.97
N VAL A 37 -10.70 0.94 6.42
CA VAL A 37 -11.90 1.31 7.18
C VAL A 37 -12.57 0.07 7.77
N ALA A 38 -12.66 -1.02 7.02
CA ALA A 38 -13.18 -2.29 7.51
C ALA A 38 -12.34 -2.86 8.67
N ALA A 39 -11.01 -2.83 8.56
CA ALA A 39 -10.09 -3.27 9.61
C ALA A 39 -10.22 -2.44 10.89
N VAL A 40 -10.31 -1.11 10.76
CA VAL A 40 -10.52 -0.20 11.89
C VAL A 40 -11.87 -0.47 12.57
N ARG A 41 -12.94 -0.66 11.80
CA ARG A 41 -14.27 -1.01 12.34
C ARG A 41 -14.27 -2.36 13.06
N ALA A 42 -13.49 -3.32 12.57
CA ALA A 42 -13.31 -4.62 13.22
C ALA A 42 -12.38 -4.57 14.46
N GLY A 43 -11.74 -3.43 14.72
CA GLY A 43 -10.77 -3.28 15.82
C GLY A 43 -9.41 -3.92 15.54
N ASP A 44 -9.14 -4.37 14.31
CA ASP A 44 -7.87 -4.99 13.94
C ASP A 44 -6.82 -3.95 13.56
N ARG A 45 -6.12 -3.45 14.59
CA ARG A 45 -5.04 -2.48 14.44
C ARG A 45 -3.88 -3.00 13.59
N ARG A 46 -3.57 -4.30 13.65
CA ARG A 46 -2.46 -4.88 12.86
C ARG A 46 -2.78 -4.90 11.38
N ALA A 47 -4.03 -5.22 11.04
CA ALA A 47 -4.49 -5.16 9.65
C ALA A 47 -4.48 -3.72 9.14
N ALA A 48 -4.94 -2.75 9.95
CA ALA A 48 -4.89 -1.33 9.60
C ALA A 48 -3.44 -0.84 9.35
N ASP A 49 -2.49 -1.13 10.25
CA ASP A 49 -1.08 -0.74 10.11
C ASP A 49 -0.37 -1.42 8.90
N ARG A 50 -0.87 -2.57 8.46
CA ARG A 50 -0.39 -3.24 7.25
C ARG A 50 -0.95 -2.57 6.01
N LEU A 51 -2.26 -2.29 6.00
CA LEU A 51 -2.95 -1.64 4.88
C LEU A 51 -2.44 -0.20 4.67
N ASP A 52 -2.14 0.53 5.74
CA ASP A 52 -1.51 1.85 5.67
C ASP A 52 -0.16 1.82 4.94
N ARG A 53 0.68 0.82 5.23
CA ARG A 53 1.96 0.64 4.52
C ARG A 53 1.80 0.22 3.06
N ILE A 54 0.75 -0.53 2.73
CA ILE A 54 0.42 -0.86 1.34
C ILE A 54 -0.03 0.40 0.62
N LEU A 55 -0.90 1.21 1.25
CA LEU A 55 -1.40 2.46 0.69
C LEU A 55 -0.26 3.43 0.35
N GLN A 56 0.69 3.63 1.27
CA GLN A 56 1.86 4.49 1.03
C GLN A 56 2.67 4.05 -0.20
N HIS A 57 2.82 2.73 -0.42
CA HIS A 57 3.51 2.21 -1.60
C HIS A 57 2.68 2.40 -2.88
N VAL A 58 1.37 2.19 -2.81
CA VAL A 58 0.45 2.42 -3.93
C VAL A 58 0.49 3.90 -4.34
N GLU A 59 0.36 4.82 -3.38
CA GLU A 59 0.41 6.28 -3.60
C GLU A 59 1.76 6.70 -4.19
N THR A 60 2.88 6.26 -3.60
CA THR A 60 4.22 6.56 -4.13
C THR A 60 4.39 6.05 -5.56
N ALA A 61 3.88 4.85 -5.86
CA ALA A 61 3.97 4.28 -7.21
C ALA A 61 3.07 4.97 -8.23
N VAL A 62 1.90 5.47 -7.82
CA VAL A 62 1.04 6.32 -8.66
C VAL A 62 1.68 7.68 -8.91
N ASP A 63 2.26 8.32 -7.88
CA ASP A 63 2.92 9.62 -8.00
C ASP A 63 4.22 9.56 -8.83
N THR A 64 4.94 8.44 -8.74
CA THR A 64 6.16 8.21 -9.53
C THR A 64 5.88 7.66 -10.92
N ALA A 65 4.66 7.16 -11.18
CA ALA A 65 4.25 6.81 -12.53
C ALA A 65 4.33 8.09 -13.37
N PRO A 66 5.04 8.10 -14.50
CA PRO A 66 5.15 9.29 -15.32
C PRO A 66 3.73 9.67 -15.75
N VAL A 67 3.20 10.72 -15.12
CA VAL A 67 2.03 11.43 -15.63
C VAL A 67 2.46 11.83 -17.03
N ARG A 68 1.96 11.13 -18.04
CA ARG A 68 1.97 11.63 -19.41
C ARG A 68 1.10 12.87 -19.36
N HIS A 69 1.67 13.98 -18.91
CA HIS A 69 1.20 15.32 -19.24
C HIS A 69 1.23 15.34 -20.76
N ALA A 70 0.09 14.99 -21.37
CA ALA A 70 -0.22 15.43 -22.70
C ALA A 70 -0.21 16.96 -22.62
N THR A 71 0.94 17.52 -23.00
CA THR A 71 1.11 18.93 -23.30
C THR A 71 -0.01 19.32 -24.26
N GLY A 72 -0.91 20.19 -23.79
CA GLY A 72 -1.87 20.92 -24.59
C GLY A 72 -1.68 22.39 -24.29
#